data_AF-A0A1U7YT27-F1
#
_entry.id   AF-A0A1U7YT27-F1
#
_cell.length_a   1.000
_cell.length_b   1.000
_cell.length_c   1.000
_cell.angle_alpha   90.00
_cell.angle_beta   90.00
_cell.angle_gamma   90.00
#
_symmetry.space_group_name_H-M   'P 1'
#
loop_
_entity.id
_entity.type
_entity.pdbx_description
1 polymer ?
#
loop_
_entity_poly.entity_id
_entity_poly.type
_entity_poly.pdbx_seq_one_letter_code
_entity_poly.pdbx_strand_id
1 'polypeptide(L)'
;MYNTGEILRTGDLGDPTSGRLSQLFRRMSHLMGILRSPTPKEIFEDRFILKTLLQERAAEVVMLLSENHWTSFCIVTMEKFHRICKGSSEASAILGYLSDCGKALYLSINKKDLIEGVKVSLVPAVVPSISSLDCDVLHLIWTTEKLQQQLDAIDQRYEMLRKSALTSLKSRDKKAAIRYARQLRLTTESREKCASLLNRVEEILSVIANAESTKKVSEAIQIGARAIKENGVSVEEVQLCLQELDESVTSQKLVEEALESTALEQTGVEDGDVEEEFKKLELELANETQQIAVPEKITVSDLTATTESLSNALLNLKLVDSAETEAENQESALPVSNNLPNLMLDAA
;
A
#
# COMPACT_ATOMS: atom_id res chain seq x y z
N MET A 1 21.77 -1.51 -22.28
CA MET A 1 22.96 -0.80 -21.76
C MET A 1 22.55 -0.13 -20.46
N TYR A 2 23.01 -0.64 -19.33
CA TYR A 2 22.63 -0.10 -18.01
C TYR A 2 23.39 1.21 -17.77
N ASN A 3 22.67 2.29 -17.50
CA ASN A 3 23.26 3.59 -17.23
C ASN A 3 23.96 3.57 -15.87
N THR A 4 25.10 4.24 -15.76
CA THR A 4 26.07 4.20 -14.64
C THR A 4 25.57 4.73 -13.28
N GLY A 5 24.25 4.88 -13.09
CA GLY A 5 23.61 5.30 -11.84
C GLY A 5 22.36 4.48 -11.47
N GLU A 6 22.13 3.36 -12.15
CA GLU A 6 20.96 2.50 -11.93
C GLU A 6 21.18 1.47 -10.82
N ILE A 7 22.43 1.19 -10.45
CA ILE A 7 22.78 0.20 -9.43
C ILE A 7 23.37 0.94 -8.21
N LEU A 8 22.68 0.81 -7.07
CA LEU A 8 23.10 1.37 -5.77
C LEU A 8 23.71 0.26 -4.91
N ARG A 9 24.77 0.57 -4.16
CA ARG A 9 25.20 -0.32 -3.07
C ARG A 9 24.36 -0.01 -1.84
N THR A 10 24.00 -1.03 -1.07
CA THR A 10 23.30 -0.85 0.22
C THR A 10 24.07 0.08 1.17
N GLY A 11 25.41 0.12 1.09
CA GLY A 11 26.24 1.04 1.87
C GLY A 11 26.13 2.53 1.49
N ASP A 12 25.66 2.84 0.27
CA ASP A 12 25.50 4.22 -0.22
C ASP A 12 24.19 4.86 0.27
N LEU A 13 23.20 4.04 0.65
CA LEU A 13 21.96 4.48 1.29
C LEU A 13 22.26 4.89 2.73
N GLY A 14 21.92 6.13 3.09
CA GLY A 14 22.12 6.61 4.45
C GLY A 14 21.31 5.78 5.44
N ASP A 15 21.95 5.26 6.50
CA ASP A 15 21.24 4.58 7.58
C ASP A 15 20.53 5.63 8.45
N PRO A 16 19.20 5.76 8.36
CA PRO A 16 18.43 6.80 9.05
C PRO A 16 18.25 6.50 10.54
N THR A 17 18.57 5.29 10.99
CA THR A 17 18.58 4.92 12.41
C THR A 17 19.86 5.39 13.11
N SER A 18 20.92 5.65 12.35
CA SER A 18 22.18 6.20 12.85
C SER A 18 22.10 7.73 13.02
N GLY A 19 22.74 8.27 14.06
CA GLY A 19 22.71 9.72 14.33
C GLY A 19 23.26 10.56 13.18
N ARG A 20 22.78 11.80 13.02
CA ARG A 20 23.21 12.70 11.91
C ARG A 20 24.74 12.85 11.79
N LEU A 21 25.47 12.80 12.91
CA LEU A 21 26.94 12.88 12.92
C LEU A 21 27.62 11.59 12.44
N SER A 22 27.07 10.41 12.75
CA SER A 22 27.61 9.14 12.23
C SER A 22 27.36 9.00 10.73
N GLN A 23 26.24 9.51 10.23
CA GLN A 23 25.95 9.56 8.79
C GLN A 23 26.95 10.45 8.03
N LEU A 24 27.23 11.65 8.56
CA LEU A 24 28.23 12.56 7.99
C LEU A 24 29.64 11.95 8.03
N PHE A 25 30.01 11.29 9.13
CA PHE A 25 31.31 10.63 9.26
C PHE A 25 31.46 9.46 8.28
N ARG A 26 30.39 8.67 8.06
CA ARG A 26 30.40 7.57 7.08
C ARG A 26 30.52 8.10 5.65
N ARG A 27 29.73 9.12 5.27
CA ARG A 27 29.82 9.78 3.95
C ARG A 27 31.21 10.38 3.70
N MET A 28 31.81 11.00 4.71
CA MET A 28 33.15 11.56 4.61
C MET A 28 34.25 10.48 4.57
N SER A 29 34.04 9.35 5.23
CA SER A 29 34.95 8.19 5.16
C SER A 29 34.99 7.57 3.76
N HIS A 30 33.85 7.51 3.06
CA HIS A 30 33.78 7.05 1.66
C HIS A 30 34.45 8.02 0.68
N LEU A 31 34.38 9.34 0.93
CA LEU A 31 35.03 10.35 0.10
C LEU A 31 36.56 10.45 0.31
N MET A 32 37.06 10.10 1.50
CA MET A 32 38.49 10.22 1.82
C MET A 32 39.31 8.94 1.65
N GLY A 33 38.75 7.85 1.11
CA GLY A 33 39.52 6.64 0.78
C GLY A 33 40.28 6.02 1.95
N ILE A 34 39.85 6.25 3.20
CA ILE A 34 40.47 5.63 4.37
C ILE A 34 40.07 4.16 4.36
N LEU A 35 40.95 3.31 3.83
CA LEU A 35 40.89 1.85 3.92
C LEU A 35 40.88 1.44 5.39
N ARG A 36 39.70 1.34 6.00
CA ARG A 36 39.53 0.43 7.13
C ARG A 36 39.46 -0.96 6.52
N SER A 37 40.50 -1.77 6.73
CA SER A 37 40.50 -3.18 6.33
C SER A 37 39.18 -3.82 6.83
N PRO A 38 38.36 -4.39 5.95
CA PRO A 38 37.10 -4.99 6.38
C PRO A 38 37.47 -6.18 7.26
N THR A 39 36.91 -6.22 8.46
CA THR A 39 36.94 -7.46 9.24
C THR A 39 36.18 -8.54 8.45
N PRO A 40 36.55 -9.83 8.55
CA PRO A 40 36.02 -10.88 7.66
C PRO A 40 34.49 -11.08 7.69
N LYS A 41 33.77 -10.41 8.61
CA LYS A 41 32.30 -10.41 8.70
C LYS A 41 31.60 -9.28 7.91
N GLU A 42 32.31 -8.28 7.41
CA GLU A 42 31.73 -7.16 6.63
C GLU A 42 31.78 -7.37 5.11
N ILE A 43 32.37 -8.48 4.64
CA ILE A 43 32.49 -8.80 3.20
C ILE A 43 31.21 -9.46 2.66
N PHE A 44 30.36 -9.99 3.55
CA PHE A 44 29.09 -10.57 3.14
C PHE A 44 28.03 -9.48 3.10
N GLU A 45 27.69 -9.12 1.86
CA GLU A 45 26.50 -8.39 1.41
C GLU A 45 26.72 -6.95 0.93
N ASP A 46 27.67 -6.76 -0.01
CA ASP A 46 27.49 -5.75 -1.08
C ASP A 46 26.26 -6.17 -1.92
N ARG A 47 25.06 -6.01 -1.36
CA ARG A 47 23.80 -6.15 -2.09
C ARG A 47 23.69 -4.94 -3.01
N PHE A 48 23.55 -5.23 -4.29
CA PHE A 48 23.31 -4.24 -5.31
C PHE A 48 21.80 -4.09 -5.50
N ILE A 49 21.29 -2.88 -5.36
CA ILE A 49 19.88 -2.56 -5.47
C ILE A 49 19.68 -1.76 -6.75
N LEU A 50 18.78 -2.21 -7.61
CA LEU A 50 18.40 -1.42 -8.78
C LEU A 50 17.58 -0.22 -8.30
N LYS A 51 18.08 0.98 -8.59
CA LYS A 51 17.46 2.25 -8.18
C LYS A 51 16.02 2.36 -8.67
N THR A 52 15.75 1.95 -9.91
CA THR A 52 14.39 1.97 -10.49
C THR A 52 13.44 1.07 -9.72
N LEU A 53 13.86 -0.14 -9.35
CA LEU A 53 13.07 -1.03 -8.49
C LEU A 53 12.88 -0.46 -7.08
N LEU A 54 13.92 0.14 -6.50
CA LEU A 54 13.81 0.77 -5.17
C LEU A 54 12.81 1.94 -5.18
N GLN A 55 12.80 2.72 -6.26
CA GLN A 55 11.85 3.82 -6.46
C GLN A 55 10.42 3.32 -6.58
N GLU A 56 10.20 2.29 -7.39
CA GLU A 56 8.89 1.66 -7.58
C GLU A 56 8.38 1.06 -6.26
N ARG A 57 9.22 0.31 -5.54
CA ARG A 57 8.88 -0.24 -4.22
C ARG A 57 8.62 0.83 -3.19
N ALA A 58 9.42 1.89 -3.14
CA ALA A 58 9.18 3.00 -2.22
C ALA A 58 7.84 3.69 -2.52
N ALA A 59 7.46 3.84 -3.79
CA ALA A 59 6.16 4.37 -4.18
C ALA A 59 5.01 3.44 -3.78
N GLU A 60 5.15 2.12 -3.97
CA GLU A 60 4.19 1.11 -3.52
C GLU A 60 3.99 1.15 -2.00
N VAL A 61 5.07 1.25 -1.22
CA VAL A 61 4.99 1.38 0.24
C VAL A 61 4.25 2.66 0.65
N VAL A 62 4.54 3.80 0.02
CA VAL A 62 3.81 5.06 0.29
C VAL A 62 2.34 4.94 -0.08
N MET A 63 2.02 4.27 -1.19
CA MET A 63 0.64 4.01 -1.61
C MET A 63 -0.11 3.15 -0.58
N LEU A 64 0.47 2.04 -0.14
CA LEU A 64 -0.12 1.17 0.89
C LEU A 64 -0.34 1.90 2.22
N LEU A 65 0.58 2.81 2.58
CA LEU A 65 0.40 3.67 3.74
C LEU A 65 -0.75 4.68 3.51
N SER A 66 -0.93 5.19 2.30
CA SER A 66 -1.99 6.18 1.99
C SER A 66 -3.40 5.61 1.97
N GLU A 67 -3.59 4.32 1.66
CA GLU A 67 -4.93 3.69 1.56
C GLU A 67 -5.78 3.85 2.84
N ASN A 68 -5.10 3.95 4.00
CA ASN A 68 -5.74 4.01 5.31
C ASN A 68 -5.61 5.39 5.98
N HIS A 69 -5.03 6.38 5.29
CA HIS A 69 -4.70 7.68 5.88
C HIS A 69 -5.08 8.82 4.92
N TRP A 70 -5.84 9.76 5.46
CA TRP A 70 -6.29 10.95 4.75
C TRP A 70 -5.50 12.21 5.18
N THR A 71 -4.50 12.02 6.05
CA THR A 71 -3.54 13.06 6.47
C THR A 71 -2.38 13.16 5.48
N SER A 72 -1.66 14.29 5.49
CA SER A 72 -0.51 14.48 4.59
C SER A 72 0.72 13.65 5.00
N PHE A 73 0.80 13.28 6.28
CA PHE A 73 1.88 12.48 6.84
C PHE A 73 1.28 11.28 7.58
N CYS A 74 1.99 10.16 7.54
CA CYS A 74 1.65 8.94 8.24
C CYS A 74 2.78 8.60 9.21
N ILE A 75 2.42 8.13 10.41
CA ILE A 75 3.38 7.61 11.39
C ILE A 75 3.08 6.13 11.57
N VAL A 76 4.10 5.29 11.52
CA VAL A 76 3.98 3.84 11.73
C VAL A 76 5.11 3.34 12.63
N THR A 77 4.87 2.24 13.33
CA THR A 77 5.93 1.53 14.05
C THR A 77 6.89 0.86 13.06
N MET A 78 8.14 0.64 13.49
CA MET A 78 9.10 -0.10 12.66
C MET A 78 8.63 -1.53 12.38
N GLU A 79 7.91 -2.16 13.31
CA GLU A 79 7.32 -3.49 13.11
C GLU A 79 6.32 -3.49 11.94
N LYS A 80 5.40 -2.52 11.91
CA LYS A 80 4.44 -2.37 10.81
C LYS A 80 5.13 -2.01 9.51
N PHE A 81 6.14 -1.15 9.55
CA PHE A 81 6.92 -0.77 8.37
C PHE A 81 7.67 -1.97 7.77
N HIS A 82 8.33 -2.79 8.60
CA HIS A 82 8.97 -4.04 8.17
C HIS A 82 7.98 -5.01 7.51
N ARG A 83 6.76 -5.10 8.06
CA ARG A 83 5.70 -5.96 7.53
C ARG A 83 5.26 -5.52 6.12
N ILE A 84 5.08 -4.22 5.91
CA ILE A 84 4.73 -3.64 4.61
C ILE A 84 5.86 -3.86 3.60
N CYS A 85 7.11 -3.67 4.03
CA CYS A 85 8.30 -3.85 3.20
C CYS A 85 8.75 -5.32 3.08
N LYS A 86 7.94 -6.31 3.52
CA LYS A 86 8.21 -7.76 3.41
C LYS A 86 9.57 -8.21 3.99
N GLY A 87 10.16 -7.45 4.91
CA GLY A 87 11.43 -7.78 5.55
C GLY A 87 12.22 -6.59 6.04
N SER A 88 13.19 -6.84 6.93
CA SER A 88 14.02 -5.79 7.53
C SER A 88 15.04 -5.19 6.55
N SER A 89 15.65 -6.00 5.67
CA SER A 89 16.64 -5.50 4.70
C SER A 89 16.03 -4.57 3.65
N GLU A 90 14.86 -4.94 3.09
CA GLU A 90 14.14 -4.11 2.13
C GLU A 90 13.62 -2.84 2.79
N ALA A 91 13.10 -2.94 4.01
CA ALA A 91 12.70 -1.78 4.79
C ALA A 91 13.84 -0.78 5.02
N SER A 92 15.04 -1.24 5.41
CA SER A 92 16.19 -0.35 5.60
C SER A 92 16.58 0.38 4.31
N ALA A 93 16.56 -0.32 3.17
CA ALA A 93 16.86 0.29 1.87
C ALA A 93 15.80 1.32 1.46
N ILE A 94 14.51 0.99 1.61
CA ILE A 94 13.39 1.89 1.29
C ILE A 94 13.41 3.10 2.23
N LEU A 95 13.63 2.90 3.52
CA LEU A 95 13.71 3.97 4.50
C LEU A 95 14.88 4.90 4.21
N GLY A 96 16.07 4.36 3.92
CA GLY A 96 17.22 5.14 3.50
C GLY A 96 16.92 5.99 2.25
N TYR A 97 16.31 5.39 1.23
CA TYR A 97 15.92 6.09 0.01
C TYR A 97 14.89 7.21 0.27
N LEU A 98 13.84 6.91 1.05
CA LEU A 98 12.81 7.89 1.40
C LEU A 98 13.39 9.03 2.26
N SER A 99 14.30 8.72 3.18
CA SER A 99 14.99 9.72 4.00
C SER A 99 15.95 10.59 3.18
N ASP A 100 16.69 10.02 2.24
CA ASP A 100 17.53 10.77 1.31
C ASP A 100 16.71 11.69 0.39
N CYS A 101 15.47 11.29 0.07
CA CYS A 101 14.50 12.13 -0.63
C CYS A 101 13.79 13.16 0.28
N GLY A 102 14.04 13.17 1.59
CA GLY A 102 13.31 14.00 2.56
C GLY A 102 11.83 13.61 2.73
N LYS A 103 11.44 12.41 2.28
CA LYS A 103 10.07 11.86 2.35
C LYS A 103 9.81 10.98 3.57
N ALA A 104 10.84 10.61 4.32
CA ALA A 104 10.68 9.88 5.58
C ALA A 104 11.67 10.32 6.66
N LEU A 105 11.23 10.29 7.91
CA LEU A 105 12.05 10.53 9.10
C LEU A 105 11.90 9.39 10.09
N TYR A 106 13.02 8.95 10.65
CA TYR A 106 13.06 7.95 11.71
C TYR A 106 12.73 8.59 13.07
N LEU A 107 11.91 7.89 13.86
CA LEU A 107 11.47 8.26 15.20
C LEU A 107 11.94 7.21 16.20
N SER A 108 12.42 7.66 17.36
CA SER A 108 12.72 6.78 18.48
C SER A 108 12.29 7.43 19.78
N ILE A 109 11.54 6.69 20.59
CA ILE A 109 11.07 7.11 21.91
C ILE A 109 11.68 6.17 22.92
N ASN A 110 12.48 6.72 23.83
CA ASN A 110 13.04 5.99 24.95
C ASN A 110 12.38 6.49 26.25
N LYS A 111 11.32 5.81 26.68
CA LYS A 111 10.62 6.10 27.95
C LYS A 111 10.77 4.93 28.93
N LYS A 112 10.09 3.82 28.64
CA LYS A 112 10.16 2.56 29.41
C LYS A 112 10.58 1.41 28.51
N ASP A 113 9.91 1.31 27.37
CA ASP A 113 10.31 0.48 26.24
C ASP A 113 10.86 1.38 25.13
N LEU A 114 11.80 0.85 24.35
CA LEU A 114 12.27 1.48 23.13
C LEU A 114 11.17 1.31 22.06
N ILE A 115 10.57 2.42 21.64
CA ILE A 115 9.57 2.44 20.58
C ILE A 115 10.19 3.13 19.37
N GLU A 116 10.29 2.39 18.27
CA GLU A 116 10.86 2.86 17.01
C GLU A 116 9.76 3.00 15.96
N GLY A 117 9.85 4.03 15.12
CA GLY A 117 8.87 4.28 14.09
C GLY A 117 9.40 5.15 12.96
N VAL A 118 8.54 5.37 11.96
CA VAL A 118 8.83 6.19 10.79
C VAL A 118 7.68 7.15 10.54
N LYS A 119 8.01 8.42 10.32
CA LYS A 119 7.11 9.43 9.75
C LYS A 119 7.33 9.49 8.25
N VAL A 120 6.30 9.26 7.45
CA VAL A 120 6.36 9.22 5.98
C VAL A 120 5.44 10.30 5.41
N SER A 121 5.91 11.01 4.37
CA SER A 121 5.09 11.92 3.59
C SER A 121 4.23 11.13 2.60
N LEU A 122 2.92 11.33 2.66
CA LEU A 122 1.95 10.75 1.72
C LEU A 122 1.70 11.68 0.52
N VAL A 123 2.08 12.94 0.65
CA VAL A 123 2.03 13.96 -0.40
C VAL A 123 3.43 14.19 -0.97
N PRO A 124 3.57 14.77 -2.17
CA PRO A 124 4.87 15.11 -2.75
C PRO A 124 5.50 16.35 -2.07
N ALA A 125 5.57 16.35 -0.73
CA ALA A 125 6.18 17.38 0.10
C ALA A 125 7.25 16.78 1.01
N VAL A 126 8.20 17.62 1.43
CA VAL A 126 9.25 17.25 2.39
C VAL A 126 8.64 17.08 3.78
N VAL A 127 9.09 16.06 4.51
CA VAL A 127 8.62 15.78 5.87
C VAL A 127 9.12 16.86 6.83
N PRO A 128 8.24 17.51 7.63
CA PRO A 128 8.64 18.47 8.62
C PRO A 128 9.41 17.81 9.76
N SER A 129 10.19 18.59 10.52
CA SER A 129 10.89 18.10 11.70
C SER A 129 9.95 17.40 12.69
N ILE A 130 10.48 16.38 13.36
CA ILE A 130 9.75 15.62 14.38
C ILE A 130 9.31 16.56 15.51
N SER A 131 8.03 16.53 15.83
CA SER A 131 7.38 17.25 16.91
C SER A 131 7.08 16.32 18.10
N SER A 132 6.78 16.89 19.27
CA SER A 132 6.35 16.09 20.44
C SER A 132 5.06 15.32 20.15
N LEU A 133 4.14 15.93 19.38
CA LEU A 133 2.90 15.29 18.95
C LEU A 133 3.19 14.03 18.12
N ASP A 134 4.19 14.05 17.24
CA ASP A 134 4.57 12.87 16.45
C ASP A 134 4.99 11.70 17.36
N CYS A 135 5.72 11.99 18.44
CA CYS A 135 6.10 10.99 19.44
C CYS A 135 4.88 10.45 20.20
N ASP A 136 3.95 11.32 20.58
CA ASP A 136 2.74 10.89 21.28
C ASP A 136 1.84 10.04 20.36
N VAL A 137 1.71 10.41 19.08
CA VAL A 137 1.00 9.61 18.07
C VAL A 137 1.67 8.25 17.87
N LEU A 138 3.01 8.18 17.75
CA LEU A 138 3.72 6.91 17.65
C LEU A 138 3.47 6.02 18.88
N HIS A 139 3.47 6.60 20.09
CA HIS A 139 3.18 5.87 21.32
C HIS A 139 1.74 5.35 21.35
N LEU A 140 0.76 6.13 20.89
CA LEU A 140 -0.64 5.70 20.77
C LEU A 140 -0.78 4.55 19.78
N ILE A 141 -0.15 4.62 18.60
CA ILE A 141 -0.16 3.55 17.60
C ILE A 141 0.46 2.27 18.17
N TRP A 142 1.61 2.37 18.82
CA TRP A 142 2.24 1.23 19.50
C TRP A 142 1.31 0.63 20.58
N THR A 143 0.60 1.48 21.33
CA THR A 143 -0.36 1.04 22.34
C THR A 143 -1.52 0.27 21.71
N THR A 144 -2.06 0.74 20.58
CA THR A 144 -3.08 0.04 19.78
C THR A 144 -2.58 -1.34 19.35
N GLU A 145 -1.37 -1.43 18.81
CA GLU A 145 -0.76 -2.71 18.40
C GLU A 145 -0.61 -3.68 19.58
N LYS A 146 -0.19 -3.19 20.75
CA LYS A 146 -0.06 -4.01 21.97
C LYS A 146 -1.41 -4.48 22.51
N LEU A 147 -2.43 -3.60 22.50
CA LEU A 147 -3.78 -3.98 22.90
C LEU A 147 -4.37 -5.02 21.95
N GLN A 148 -4.15 -4.89 20.64
CA GLN A 148 -4.57 -5.90 19.66
C GLN A 148 -3.89 -7.25 19.92
N GLN A 149 -2.56 -7.26 20.13
CA GLN A 149 -1.83 -8.49 20.49
C GLN A 149 -2.38 -9.14 21.77
N GLN A 150 -2.76 -8.34 22.78
CA GLN A 150 -3.39 -8.85 23.99
C GLN A 150 -4.78 -9.43 23.73
N LEU A 151 -5.59 -8.79 22.89
CA LEU A 151 -6.91 -9.26 22.51
C LEU A 151 -6.82 -10.61 21.78
N ASP A 152 -5.91 -10.74 20.82
CA ASP A 152 -5.66 -11.99 20.09
C ASP A 152 -5.24 -13.12 21.05
N ALA A 153 -4.37 -12.81 22.03
CA ALA A 153 -3.96 -13.76 23.06
C ALA A 153 -5.09 -14.13 24.03
N ILE A 154 -6.05 -13.23 24.29
CA ILE A 154 -7.27 -13.52 25.05
C ILE A 154 -8.20 -14.43 24.25
N ASP A 155 -8.38 -14.17 22.95
CA ASP A 155 -9.25 -14.94 22.06
C ASP A 155 -8.74 -16.38 21.87
N GLN A 156 -7.43 -16.56 21.70
CA GLN A 156 -6.82 -17.90 21.69
C GLN A 156 -7.05 -18.65 23.01
N ARG A 157 -6.89 -17.97 24.15
CA ARG A 157 -7.14 -18.57 25.48
C ARG A 157 -8.60 -18.92 25.67
N TYR A 158 -9.51 -18.06 25.23
CA TYR A 158 -10.95 -18.32 25.26
C TYR A 158 -11.30 -19.61 24.50
N GLU A 159 -10.78 -19.79 23.29
CA GLU A 159 -11.03 -20.98 22.49
C GLU A 159 -10.47 -22.26 23.12
N MET A 160 -9.27 -22.20 23.71
CA MET A 160 -8.69 -23.34 24.43
C MET A 160 -9.54 -23.73 25.66
N LEU A 161 -10.00 -22.74 26.43
CA LEU A 161 -10.86 -22.96 27.59
C LEU A 161 -12.23 -23.52 27.17
N ARG A 162 -12.79 -23.02 26.06
CA ARG A 162 -14.05 -23.50 25.50
C ARG A 162 -13.95 -24.97 25.08
N LYS A 163 -12.89 -25.34 24.36
CA LYS A 163 -12.62 -26.74 24.00
C LYS A 163 -12.49 -27.63 25.23
N SER A 164 -11.75 -27.17 26.24
CA SER A 164 -11.54 -27.91 27.50
C SER A 164 -12.83 -28.05 28.32
N ALA A 165 -13.69 -27.03 28.34
CA ALA A 165 -15.01 -27.10 28.96
C ALA A 165 -15.90 -28.15 28.28
N LEU A 166 -15.90 -28.18 26.94
CA LEU A 166 -16.67 -29.13 26.16
C LEU A 166 -16.17 -30.57 26.36
N THR A 167 -14.87 -30.81 26.43
CA THR A 167 -14.32 -32.15 26.71
C THR A 167 -14.67 -32.62 28.12
N SER A 168 -14.57 -31.75 29.14
CA SER A 168 -15.01 -32.06 30.51
C SER A 168 -16.52 -32.32 30.62
N LEU A 169 -17.34 -31.62 29.84
CA LEU A 169 -18.78 -31.88 29.78
C LEU A 169 -19.08 -33.26 29.16
N LYS A 170 -18.37 -33.62 28.09
CA LYS A 170 -18.48 -34.93 27.43
C LYS A 170 -18.03 -36.07 28.34
N SER A 171 -16.97 -35.87 29.13
CA SER A 171 -16.50 -36.85 30.12
C SER A 171 -17.32 -36.87 31.42
N ARG A 172 -18.40 -36.08 31.52
CA ARG A 172 -19.26 -35.89 32.71
C ARG A 172 -18.51 -35.41 33.96
N ASP A 173 -17.33 -34.81 33.82
CA ASP A 173 -16.64 -34.15 34.93
C ASP A 173 -17.25 -32.76 35.20
N LYS A 174 -18.27 -32.74 36.06
CA LYS A 174 -18.99 -31.52 36.45
C LYS A 174 -18.10 -30.49 37.15
N LYS A 175 -17.11 -30.91 37.94
CA LYS A 175 -16.27 -29.98 38.70
C LYS A 175 -15.32 -29.23 37.77
N ALA A 176 -14.70 -29.94 36.84
CA ALA A 176 -13.84 -29.32 35.82
C ALA A 176 -14.65 -28.40 34.89
N ALA A 177 -15.85 -28.81 34.45
CA ALA A 177 -16.72 -28.01 33.59
C ALA A 177 -17.11 -26.67 34.26
N ILE A 178 -17.51 -26.68 35.54
CA ILE A 178 -17.84 -25.45 36.28
C ILE A 178 -16.62 -24.55 36.44
N ARG A 179 -15.43 -25.12 36.68
CA ARG A 179 -14.18 -24.35 36.77
C ARG A 179 -13.88 -23.63 35.45
N TYR A 180 -13.95 -24.34 34.32
CA TYR A 180 -13.72 -23.73 33.01
C TYR A 180 -14.78 -22.68 32.67
N ALA A 181 -16.05 -22.89 33.05
CA ALA A 181 -17.10 -21.88 32.86
C ALA A 181 -16.79 -20.58 33.62
N ARG A 182 -16.28 -20.65 34.85
CA ARG A 182 -15.83 -19.46 35.61
C ARG A 182 -14.67 -18.76 34.92
N GLN A 183 -13.70 -19.52 34.42
CA GLN A 183 -12.54 -18.95 33.74
C GLN A 183 -12.90 -18.30 32.40
N LEU A 184 -13.84 -18.89 31.65
CA LEU A 184 -14.39 -18.30 30.42
C LEU A 184 -15.03 -16.94 30.71
N ARG A 185 -15.84 -16.83 31.77
CA ARG A 185 -16.45 -15.55 32.17
C ARG A 185 -15.40 -14.48 32.52
N LEU A 186 -14.37 -14.83 33.29
CA LEU A 186 -13.30 -13.87 33.60
C LEU A 186 -12.53 -13.46 32.33
N THR A 187 -12.33 -14.39 31.41
CA THR A 187 -11.65 -14.15 30.14
C THR A 187 -12.48 -13.19 29.27
N THR A 188 -13.81 -13.37 29.17
CA THR A 188 -14.69 -12.45 28.45
C THR A 188 -14.73 -11.06 29.09
N GLU A 189 -14.78 -10.96 30.42
CA GLU A 189 -14.71 -9.66 31.11
C GLU A 189 -13.39 -8.93 30.84
N SER A 190 -12.26 -9.65 30.80
CA SER A 190 -10.96 -9.06 30.42
C SER A 190 -10.90 -8.66 28.94
N ARG A 191 -11.55 -9.42 28.05
CA ARG A 191 -11.67 -9.14 26.62
C ARG A 191 -12.39 -7.83 26.38
N GLU A 192 -13.54 -7.64 27.04
CA GLU A 192 -14.35 -6.43 26.94
C GLU A 192 -13.60 -5.19 27.41
N LYS A 193 -12.83 -5.30 28.51
CA LYS A 193 -11.97 -4.21 29.01
C LYS A 193 -10.85 -3.86 28.03
N CYS A 194 -10.22 -4.86 27.42
CA CYS A 194 -9.16 -4.64 26.44
C CYS A 194 -9.72 -3.99 25.17
N ALA A 195 -10.86 -4.50 24.66
CA ALA A 195 -11.54 -3.96 23.48
C ALA A 195 -12.04 -2.52 23.69
N SER A 196 -12.56 -2.18 24.88
CA SER A 196 -13.00 -0.81 25.16
C SER A 196 -11.84 0.18 25.22
N LEU A 197 -10.70 -0.23 25.77
CA LEU A 197 -9.47 0.57 25.75
C LEU A 197 -8.93 0.75 24.33
N LEU A 198 -8.94 -0.31 23.50
CA LEU A 198 -8.51 -0.25 22.10
C LEU A 198 -9.37 0.76 21.32
N ASN A 199 -10.69 0.62 21.37
CA ASN A 199 -11.62 1.55 20.71
C ASN A 199 -11.39 3.00 21.15
N ARG A 200 -11.10 3.22 22.44
CA ARG A 200 -10.84 4.56 22.98
C ARG A 200 -9.54 5.16 22.41
N VAL A 201 -8.48 4.37 22.27
CA VAL A 201 -7.22 4.84 21.67
C VAL A 201 -7.40 5.13 20.18
N GLU A 202 -8.12 4.28 19.46
CA GLU A 202 -8.44 4.49 18.03
C GLU A 202 -9.30 5.75 17.81
N GLU A 203 -10.28 6.00 18.68
CA GLU A 203 -11.06 7.23 18.67
C GLU A 203 -10.16 8.45 18.85
N ILE A 204 -9.22 8.42 19.80
CA ILE A 204 -8.27 9.52 20.03
C ILE A 204 -7.39 9.75 18.78
N LEU A 205 -6.86 8.68 18.18
CA LEU A 205 -6.07 8.78 16.94
C LEU A 205 -6.90 9.39 15.80
N SER A 206 -8.16 8.99 15.66
CA SER A 206 -9.08 9.57 14.69
C SER A 206 -9.33 11.06 14.94
N VAL A 207 -9.58 11.46 16.19
CA VAL A 207 -9.75 12.87 16.55
C VAL A 207 -8.49 13.69 16.25
N ILE A 208 -7.30 13.15 16.51
CA ILE A 208 -6.03 13.81 16.18
C ILE A 208 -5.91 14.01 14.66
N ALA A 209 -6.17 12.97 13.86
CA ALA A 209 -6.13 13.06 12.40
C ALA A 209 -7.15 14.09 11.87
N ASN A 210 -8.36 14.09 12.42
CA ASN A 210 -9.40 15.07 12.10
C ASN A 210 -8.97 16.50 12.44
N ALA A 211 -8.33 16.70 13.58
CA ALA A 211 -7.84 18.01 14.01
C ALA A 211 -6.70 18.52 13.10
N GLU A 212 -5.78 17.64 12.67
CA GLU A 212 -4.72 18.02 11.72
C GLU A 212 -5.31 18.48 10.38
N SER A 213 -6.27 17.73 9.85
CA SER A 213 -6.94 18.08 8.58
C SER A 213 -7.74 19.38 8.70
N THR A 214 -8.54 19.52 9.77
CA THR A 214 -9.32 20.74 10.05
C THR A 214 -8.43 21.97 10.18
N LYS A 215 -7.25 21.83 10.82
CA LYS A 215 -6.28 22.91 10.92
C LYS A 215 -5.82 23.38 9.54
N LYS A 216 -5.50 22.46 8.63
CA LYS A 216 -5.08 22.81 7.26
C LYS A 216 -6.19 23.50 6.47
N VAL A 217 -7.44 23.03 6.60
CA VAL A 217 -8.60 23.68 5.98
C VAL A 217 -8.78 25.10 6.51
N SER A 218 -8.69 25.30 7.83
CA SER A 218 -8.79 26.62 8.46
C SER A 218 -7.67 27.57 8.00
N GLU A 219 -6.43 27.08 7.89
CA GLU A 219 -5.29 27.84 7.36
C GLU A 219 -5.54 28.26 5.90
N ALA A 220 -6.05 27.36 5.06
CA ALA A 220 -6.38 27.66 3.67
C ALA A 220 -7.48 28.74 3.57
N ILE A 221 -8.53 28.65 4.39
CA ILE A 221 -9.59 29.68 4.47
C ILE A 221 -9.01 31.01 4.91
N GLN A 222 -8.13 31.03 5.92
CA GLN A 222 -7.52 32.26 6.42
C GLN A 222 -6.63 32.92 5.36
N ILE A 223 -5.88 32.13 4.59
CA ILE A 223 -5.08 32.62 3.46
C ILE A 223 -6.00 33.21 2.39
N GLY A 224 -7.07 32.52 2.02
CA GLY A 224 -8.07 33.02 1.06
C GLY A 224 -8.71 34.33 1.52
N ALA A 225 -9.16 34.40 2.77
CA ALA A 225 -9.74 35.61 3.35
C ALA A 225 -8.76 36.79 3.38
N ARG A 226 -7.48 36.54 3.67
CA ARG A 226 -6.43 37.56 3.62
C ARG A 226 -6.19 38.03 2.20
N ALA A 227 -6.08 37.12 1.24
CA ALA A 227 -5.89 37.45 -0.17
C ALA A 227 -7.05 38.29 -0.71
N ILE A 228 -8.29 37.97 -0.36
CA ILE A 228 -9.49 38.77 -0.74
C ILE A 228 -9.36 40.19 -0.16
N LYS A 229 -9.04 40.31 1.14
CA LYS A 229 -8.88 41.60 1.82
C LYS A 229 -7.73 42.44 1.26
N GLU A 230 -6.58 41.83 0.95
CA GLU A 230 -5.39 42.51 0.45
C GLU A 230 -5.54 42.98 -1.01
N ASN A 231 -6.29 42.24 -1.83
CA ASN A 231 -6.56 42.61 -3.22
C ASN A 231 -7.74 43.61 -3.37
N GLY A 232 -8.29 44.10 -2.26
CA GLY A 232 -9.38 45.09 -2.27
C GLY A 232 -10.69 44.57 -2.85
N VAL A 233 -10.81 43.25 -3.02
CA VAL A 233 -12.00 42.60 -3.54
C VAL A 233 -13.00 42.54 -2.38
N SER A 234 -14.00 43.44 -2.38
CA SER A 234 -15.06 43.39 -1.38
C SER A 234 -15.92 42.14 -1.59
N VAL A 235 -16.48 41.59 -0.51
CA VAL A 235 -17.35 40.39 -0.60
C VAL A 235 -18.54 40.69 -1.51
N GLU A 236 -18.99 41.95 -1.53
CA GLU A 236 -20.04 42.48 -2.37
C GLU A 236 -19.66 42.49 -3.85
N GLU A 237 -18.42 42.84 -4.22
CA GLU A 237 -17.94 42.77 -5.61
C GLU A 237 -17.76 41.33 -6.10
N VAL A 238 -17.33 40.39 -5.24
CA VAL A 238 -17.29 38.96 -5.60
C VAL A 238 -18.70 38.43 -5.84
N GLN A 239 -19.64 38.77 -4.96
CA GLN A 239 -21.04 38.38 -5.10
C GLN A 239 -21.63 38.93 -6.41
N LEU A 240 -21.31 40.19 -6.76
CA LEU A 240 -21.76 40.82 -8.00
C LEU A 240 -21.18 40.12 -9.24
N CYS A 241 -19.87 39.85 -9.24
CA CYS A 241 -19.20 39.13 -10.33
C CYS A 241 -19.71 37.68 -10.49
N LEU A 242 -19.98 36.98 -9.39
CA LEU A 242 -20.56 35.62 -9.45
C LEU A 242 -21.99 35.64 -9.98
N GLN A 243 -22.78 36.66 -9.62
CA GLN A 243 -24.13 36.84 -10.14
C GLN A 243 -24.11 37.20 -11.64
N GLU A 244 -23.26 38.12 -12.07
CA GLU A 244 -23.08 38.46 -13.50
C GLU A 244 -22.61 37.24 -14.31
N LEU A 245 -21.75 36.40 -13.72
CA LEU A 245 -21.33 35.15 -14.34
C LEU A 245 -22.50 34.17 -14.50
N ASP A 246 -23.31 33.95 -13.47
CA ASP A 246 -24.51 33.09 -13.56
C ASP A 246 -25.53 33.63 -14.57
N GLU A 247 -25.72 34.95 -14.63
CA GLU A 247 -26.54 35.62 -15.65
C GLU A 247 -25.95 35.43 -17.08
N SER A 248 -24.62 35.46 -17.21
CA SER A 248 -23.93 35.17 -18.48
C SER A 248 -24.06 33.70 -18.90
N VAL A 249 -23.96 32.77 -17.95
CA VAL A 249 -24.10 31.32 -18.20
C VAL A 249 -25.54 30.99 -18.59
N THR A 250 -26.52 31.58 -17.91
CA THR A 250 -27.94 31.37 -18.25
C THR A 250 -28.30 31.99 -19.60
N SER A 251 -27.82 33.19 -19.91
CA SER A 251 -28.03 33.79 -21.24
C SER A 251 -27.32 33.00 -22.35
N GLN A 252 -26.11 32.49 -22.12
CA GLN A 252 -25.41 31.62 -23.06
C GLN A 252 -26.18 30.33 -23.31
N LYS A 253 -26.74 29.72 -22.25
CA LYS A 253 -27.59 28.53 -22.36
C LYS A 253 -28.87 28.80 -23.14
N LEU A 254 -29.50 29.97 -22.95
CA LEU A 254 -30.68 30.37 -23.74
C LEU A 254 -30.32 30.61 -25.21
N VAL A 255 -29.13 31.14 -25.49
CA VAL A 255 -28.64 31.29 -26.87
C VAL A 255 -28.36 29.92 -27.49
N GLU A 256 -27.78 28.98 -26.74
CA GLU A 256 -27.55 27.60 -27.19
C GLU A 256 -28.89 26.89 -27.49
N GLU A 257 -29.87 26.99 -26.60
CA GLU A 257 -31.22 26.45 -26.80
C GLU A 257 -31.94 27.10 -28.00
N ALA A 258 -31.77 28.41 -28.20
CA ALA A 258 -32.30 29.11 -29.36
C ALA A 258 -31.58 28.70 -30.66
N LEU A 259 -30.27 28.47 -30.63
CA LEU A 259 -29.48 27.98 -31.76
C LEU A 259 -29.82 26.52 -32.09
N GLU A 260 -30.04 25.66 -31.09
CA GLU A 260 -30.56 24.31 -31.29
C GLU A 260 -31.97 24.33 -31.91
N SER A 261 -32.82 25.25 -31.44
CA SER A 261 -34.17 25.46 -31.99
C SER A 261 -34.13 26.02 -33.42
N THR A 262 -33.20 26.93 -33.73
CA THR A 262 -33.02 27.45 -35.10
C THR A 262 -32.29 26.47 -36.02
N ALA A 263 -31.43 25.59 -35.50
CA ALA A 263 -30.83 24.50 -36.27
C ALA A 263 -31.88 23.44 -36.65
N LEU A 264 -32.87 23.21 -35.78
CA LEU A 264 -34.07 22.41 -36.08
C LEU A 264 -34.97 23.07 -37.13
N GLU A 265 -35.05 24.41 -37.19
CA GLU A 265 -35.85 25.13 -38.21
C GLU A 265 -35.09 25.41 -39.53
N GLN A 266 -33.75 25.50 -39.52
CA GLN A 266 -32.93 25.78 -40.71
C GLN A 266 -32.42 24.53 -41.42
N THR A 267 -32.54 23.34 -40.80
CA THR A 267 -32.34 22.06 -41.49
C THR A 267 -33.67 21.52 -42.02
N GLY A 268 -34.41 22.38 -42.73
CA GLY A 268 -35.41 21.95 -43.71
C GLY A 268 -34.77 21.31 -44.94
N VAL A 269 -33.77 20.45 -44.74
CA VAL A 269 -33.33 19.49 -45.75
C VAL A 269 -34.13 18.24 -45.43
N GLU A 270 -35.15 18.03 -46.25
CA GLU A 270 -36.04 16.88 -46.24
C GLU A 270 -35.19 15.61 -46.19
N ASP A 271 -35.26 14.87 -45.08
CA ASP A 271 -34.61 13.56 -44.86
C ASP A 271 -35.02 12.50 -45.93
N GLY A 272 -35.97 12.85 -46.80
CA GLY A 272 -36.37 12.07 -47.97
C GLY A 272 -35.34 12.03 -49.10
N ASP A 273 -34.51 13.07 -49.29
CA ASP A 273 -33.53 13.10 -50.39
C ASP A 273 -32.29 12.23 -50.07
N VAL A 274 -31.93 12.12 -48.79
CA VAL A 274 -30.77 11.32 -48.34
C VAL A 274 -31.06 9.81 -48.42
N GLU A 275 -32.29 9.38 -48.13
CA GLU A 275 -32.70 7.97 -48.23
C GLU A 275 -32.81 7.50 -49.69
N GLU A 276 -33.26 8.37 -50.61
CA GLU A 276 -33.29 8.07 -52.05
C GLU A 276 -31.88 8.05 -52.66
N GLU A 277 -30.99 8.98 -52.27
CA GLU A 277 -29.57 8.97 -52.66
C GLU A 277 -28.83 7.74 -52.07
N PHE A 278 -29.16 7.31 -50.84
CA PHE A 278 -28.59 6.08 -50.25
C PHE A 278 -29.02 4.83 -51.02
N LYS A 279 -30.32 4.71 -51.38
CA LYS A 279 -30.80 3.59 -52.23
C LYS A 279 -30.17 3.59 -53.61
N LYS A 280 -29.93 4.76 -54.19
CA LYS A 280 -29.26 4.90 -55.48
C LYS A 280 -27.80 4.45 -55.41
N LEU A 281 -27.10 4.77 -54.32
CA LEU A 281 -25.74 4.30 -54.04
C LEU A 281 -25.67 2.79 -53.77
N GLU A 282 -26.66 2.20 -53.08
CA GLU A 282 -26.77 0.74 -52.93
C GLU A 282 -26.99 0.03 -54.28
N LEU A 283 -27.79 0.62 -55.17
CA LEU A 283 -28.01 0.11 -56.52
C LEU A 283 -26.76 0.25 -57.41
N GLU A 284 -26.00 1.34 -57.27
CA GLU A 284 -24.70 1.51 -57.94
C GLU A 284 -23.67 0.49 -57.45
N LEU A 285 -23.57 0.23 -56.13
CA LEU A 285 -22.68 -0.78 -55.55
C LEU A 285 -23.08 -2.21 -55.97
N ALA A 286 -24.37 -2.50 -56.06
CA ALA A 286 -24.88 -3.79 -56.54
C ALA A 286 -24.61 -4.01 -58.04
N ASN A 287 -24.65 -2.95 -58.85
CA ASN A 287 -24.32 -3.01 -60.28
C ASN A 287 -22.81 -3.09 -60.53
N GLU A 288 -21.99 -2.46 -59.70
CA GLU A 288 -20.52 -2.54 -59.78
C GLU A 288 -19.99 -3.93 -59.40
N THR A 289 -20.71 -4.65 -58.53
CA THR A 289 -20.39 -6.04 -58.15
C THR A 289 -20.75 -7.06 -59.26
N GLN A 290 -21.54 -6.68 -60.28
CA GLN A 290 -21.90 -7.55 -61.41
C GLN A 290 -21.01 -7.38 -62.67
N GLN A 291 -20.11 -6.41 -62.71
CA GLN A 291 -19.21 -6.21 -63.86
C GLN A 291 -17.78 -6.75 -63.70
N ILE A 292 -17.42 -7.33 -62.55
CA ILE A 292 -16.09 -7.93 -62.35
C ILE A 292 -16.17 -9.30 -61.65
N ALA A 293 -16.70 -10.30 -62.36
CA ALA A 293 -16.28 -11.71 -62.25
C ALA A 293 -16.95 -12.48 -63.40
N VAL A 294 -16.20 -13.11 -64.31
CA VAL A 294 -15.72 -14.52 -64.25
C VAL A 294 -14.88 -14.74 -65.53
N PRO A 295 -13.92 -15.71 -65.65
CA PRO A 295 -13.59 -16.83 -64.75
C PRO A 295 -12.09 -17.01 -64.42
N GLU A 296 -11.77 -17.55 -63.24
CA GLU A 296 -11.19 -18.91 -63.14
C GLU A 296 -11.19 -19.46 -61.70
N LYS A 297 -12.04 -20.48 -61.51
CA LYS A 297 -11.76 -21.76 -60.82
C LYS A 297 -11.29 -21.76 -59.34
N ILE A 298 -12.17 -22.29 -58.48
CA ILE A 298 -12.02 -23.45 -57.56
C ILE A 298 -12.76 -23.20 -56.22
N THR A 299 -13.94 -23.81 -56.15
CA THR A 299 -14.67 -24.43 -55.03
C THR A 299 -14.38 -24.04 -53.57
N VAL A 300 -15.41 -23.44 -52.99
CA VAL A 300 -15.98 -23.51 -51.63
C VAL A 300 -15.70 -24.81 -50.85
N SER A 301 -15.13 -24.72 -49.64
CA SER A 301 -15.64 -25.38 -48.41
C SER A 301 -14.89 -24.89 -47.15
N ASP A 302 -15.64 -24.72 -46.06
CA ASP A 302 -15.23 -24.79 -44.65
C ASP A 302 -14.52 -23.58 -43.99
N LEU A 303 -15.35 -22.58 -43.67
CA LEU A 303 -15.10 -21.61 -42.61
C LEU A 303 -15.34 -22.23 -41.21
N THR A 304 -14.71 -23.37 -40.92
CA THR A 304 -14.78 -24.06 -39.61
C THR A 304 -13.42 -24.59 -39.11
N ALA A 305 -12.36 -24.52 -39.92
CA ALA A 305 -11.06 -25.11 -39.60
C ALA A 305 -10.07 -24.18 -38.87
N THR A 306 -10.37 -22.89 -38.73
CA THR A 306 -9.42 -21.90 -38.16
C THR A 306 -9.44 -21.83 -36.63
N THR A 307 -10.47 -22.33 -35.95
CA THR A 307 -10.57 -22.33 -34.49
C THR A 307 -9.88 -23.54 -33.84
N GLU A 308 -9.85 -24.70 -34.52
CA GLU A 308 -9.20 -25.92 -34.01
C GLU A 308 -7.66 -25.82 -34.06
N SER A 309 -7.11 -25.10 -35.05
CA SER A 309 -5.66 -24.90 -35.16
C SER A 309 -5.07 -24.00 -34.07
N LEU A 310 -5.87 -23.10 -33.50
CA LEU A 310 -5.47 -22.25 -32.36
C LEU A 310 -5.62 -23.00 -31.02
N SER A 311 -6.62 -23.87 -30.88
CA SER A 311 -6.83 -24.69 -29.69
C SER A 311 -5.68 -25.69 -29.47
N ASN A 312 -5.19 -26.31 -30.55
CA ASN A 312 -4.04 -27.22 -30.49
C ASN A 312 -2.70 -26.51 -30.20
N ALA A 313 -2.57 -25.22 -30.56
CA ALA A 313 -1.38 -24.44 -30.24
C ALA A 313 -1.33 -24.04 -28.75
N LEU A 314 -2.48 -23.82 -28.11
CA LEU A 314 -2.58 -23.48 -26.68
C LEU A 314 -2.45 -24.70 -25.77
N LEU A 315 -2.82 -25.90 -26.23
CA LEU A 315 -2.65 -27.15 -25.48
C LEU A 315 -1.19 -27.63 -25.38
N ASN A 316 -0.28 -27.10 -26.20
CA ASN A 316 1.15 -27.45 -26.18
C ASN A 316 2.01 -26.61 -25.22
N LEU A 317 1.42 -25.63 -24.52
CA LEU A 317 2.09 -24.89 -23.44
C LEU A 317 1.79 -25.53 -22.08
N LYS A 318 2.23 -26.77 -21.90
CA LYS A 318 2.21 -27.43 -20.59
C LYS A 318 3.43 -26.99 -19.77
N LEU A 319 3.16 -26.20 -18.74
CA LEU A 319 4.08 -25.88 -17.64
C LEU A 319 4.71 -27.19 -17.09
N VAL A 320 6.04 -27.24 -17.15
CA VAL A 320 6.83 -28.26 -16.46
C VAL A 320 6.79 -27.91 -14.97
N ASP A 321 5.95 -28.64 -14.24
CA ASP A 321 6.00 -28.71 -12.79
C ASP A 321 6.81 -29.96 -12.45
N SER A 322 8.08 -29.77 -12.09
CA SER A 322 8.99 -30.86 -11.75
C SER A 322 8.99 -31.10 -10.24
N ALA A 323 8.16 -32.05 -9.82
CA ALA A 323 8.38 -32.82 -8.61
C ALA A 323 8.57 -34.29 -9.02
N GLU A 324 9.80 -34.82 -8.86
CA GLU A 324 10.03 -36.25 -8.77
C GLU A 324 10.96 -36.55 -7.60
N THR A 325 10.42 -37.40 -6.73
CA THR A 325 11.00 -38.09 -5.59
C THR A 325 11.74 -39.36 -6.02
N GLU A 326 12.91 -39.58 -5.39
CA GLU A 326 13.42 -40.86 -4.82
C GLU A 326 13.95 -42.01 -5.71
N ALA A 327 15.18 -42.47 -5.41
CA ALA A 327 15.51 -43.76 -4.74
C ALA A 327 17.02 -44.09 -4.87
N GLU A 328 17.79 -44.18 -3.77
CA GLU A 328 18.33 -45.41 -3.09
C GLU A 328 19.79 -45.75 -3.51
N ASN A 329 20.77 -46.23 -2.72
CA ASN A 329 20.99 -46.89 -1.40
C ASN A 329 22.50 -46.66 -1.01
N GLN A 330 23.04 -46.68 0.22
CA GLN A 330 23.16 -47.71 1.28
C GLN A 330 23.90 -47.06 2.49
N GLU A 331 23.35 -47.07 3.72
CA GLU A 331 23.69 -47.97 4.86
C GLU A 331 24.93 -47.57 5.71
N SER A 332 24.70 -47.08 6.95
CA SER A 332 25.33 -47.61 8.19
C SER A 332 24.95 -46.81 9.47
N ALA A 333 24.21 -47.49 10.36
CA ALA A 333 24.26 -47.53 11.83
C ALA A 333 24.45 -46.26 12.72
N LEU A 334 23.50 -46.08 13.64
CA LEU A 334 23.64 -45.38 14.94
C LEU A 334 24.62 -46.14 15.87
N PRO A 335 25.11 -45.48 16.94
CA PRO A 335 24.54 -45.86 18.23
C PRO A 335 24.28 -44.70 19.21
N VAL A 336 23.31 -44.99 20.06
CA VAL A 336 22.97 -44.34 21.34
C VAL A 336 24.11 -44.52 22.35
N SER A 337 24.45 -43.47 23.11
CA SER A 337 24.73 -43.61 24.55
C SER A 337 24.72 -42.29 25.32
N ASN A 338 23.87 -42.27 26.34
CA ASN A 338 23.95 -41.53 27.59
C ASN A 338 25.38 -41.23 28.08
N ASN A 339 25.60 -40.06 28.70
CA ASN A 339 25.90 -39.94 30.14
C ASN A 339 26.25 -38.50 30.55
N LEU A 340 25.58 -38.04 31.61
CA LEU A 340 26.05 -37.04 32.58
C LEU A 340 27.38 -37.48 33.20
N PRO A 341 28.13 -36.53 33.78
CA PRO A 341 28.34 -36.67 35.22
C PRO A 341 28.15 -35.36 36.01
N ASN A 342 27.59 -35.54 37.20
CA ASN A 342 27.69 -34.67 38.36
C ASN A 342 29.13 -34.18 38.61
N LEU A 343 29.27 -32.91 38.98
CA LEU A 343 30.15 -32.51 40.08
C LEU A 343 29.43 -31.48 40.95
N MET A 344 28.99 -31.97 42.11
CA MET A 344 28.75 -31.19 43.33
C MET A 344 30.09 -30.82 43.98
N LEU A 345 29.99 -29.89 44.95
CA LEU A 345 30.96 -29.43 45.97
C LEU A 345 31.57 -28.07 45.62
N ASP A 346 31.62 -27.07 46.49
CA ASP A 346 31.00 -26.84 47.81
C ASP A 346 31.30 -25.37 48.19
N ALA A 347 30.50 -24.84 49.11
CA ALA A 347 30.76 -23.78 50.09
C ALA A 347 31.91 -22.74 49.90
N ALA A 348 31.53 -21.46 49.86
CA ALA A 348 31.88 -20.44 50.87
C ALA A 348 31.06 -19.15 50.63
#